data_AF-B9RNP4-F1
#
_entry.id   AF-B9RNP4-F1
#
_cell.length_a   1.000
_cell.length_b   1.000
_cell.length_c   1.000
_cell.angle_alpha   90.00
_cell.angle_beta   90.00
_cell.angle_gamma   90.00
#
_symmetry.space_group_name_H-M   'P 1'
#
loop_
_entity.id
_entity.type
_entity.pdbx_description
1 polymer ?
#
loop_
_entity_poly.entity_id
_entity_poly.type
_entity_poly.pdbx_seq_one_letter_code
_entity_poly.pdbx_strand_id
1 'polypeptide(L)'
;MEEKINDKGLVIKEWVDQRTMLSHRATGGFLSHCGWNSVLESVSAEQPLNEKLIVDGLGAGISIKRVNRSDSGVVFVSRQAICEGVRELMSGDKGRNARERAQALGRVARRAVQPGGSSYYTLRKMIAQLRAC
;
A
#
# COMPACT_ATOMS: atom_id res chain seq x y z
N MET A 1 -20.30 -8.19 -11.42
CA MET A 1 -21.53 -8.08 -10.60
C MET A 1 -21.18 -7.40 -9.28
N GLU A 2 -21.92 -6.35 -8.93
CA GLU A 2 -21.73 -5.60 -7.67
C GLU A 2 -22.68 -6.11 -6.60
N GLU A 3 -22.22 -6.17 -5.35
CA GLU A 3 -23.02 -6.58 -4.19
C GLU A 3 -22.92 -5.51 -3.11
N LYS A 4 -24.07 -4.97 -2.69
CA LYS A 4 -24.14 -3.95 -1.64
C LYS A 4 -24.27 -4.61 -0.27
N ILE A 5 -23.43 -4.17 0.67
CA ILE A 5 -23.49 -4.57 2.07
C ILE A 5 -24.11 -3.42 2.85
N ASN A 6 -25.44 -3.50 3.03
CA ASN A 6 -26.26 -2.43 3.60
C ASN A 6 -25.99 -1.09 2.90
N ASP A 7 -25.84 -0.02 3.67
CA ASP A 7 -25.52 1.35 3.25
C ASP A 7 -24.01 1.68 3.36
N LYS A 8 -23.16 0.70 3.73
CA LYS A 8 -21.78 0.94 4.19
C LYS A 8 -20.70 0.23 3.38
N GLY A 9 -21.05 -0.71 2.52
CA GLY A 9 -20.08 -1.50 1.76
C GLY A 9 -20.53 -1.82 0.35
N LEU A 10 -19.55 -1.93 -0.54
CA LEU A 10 -19.72 -2.37 -1.91
C LEU A 10 -18.66 -3.44 -2.20
N VAL A 11 -19.09 -4.61 -2.66
CA VAL A 11 -18.23 -5.69 -3.10
C VAL A 11 -18.27 -5.76 -4.62
N ILE A 12 -17.11 -5.60 -5.24
CA ILE A 12 -16.94 -5.72 -6.69
C ILE A 12 -16.17 -7.02 -6.94
N LYS A 13 -16.80 -7.96 -7.63
CA LYS A 13 -16.21 -9.29 -7.92
C LYS A 13 -15.25 -9.27 -9.11
N GLU A 14 -15.41 -8.29 -9.98
CA GLU A 14 -14.54 -8.05 -11.13
C GLU A 14 -13.40 -7.11 -10.76
N TRP A 15 -12.53 -6.84 -11.73
CA TRP A 15 -11.46 -5.88 -11.58
C TRP A 15 -11.98 -4.45 -11.35
N VAL A 16 -11.24 -3.68 -10.55
CA VAL A 16 -11.50 -2.26 -10.27
C VAL A 16 -10.31 -1.42 -10.69
N ASP A 17 -10.57 -0.21 -11.17
CA ASP A 17 -9.50 0.77 -11.37
C ASP A 17 -8.98 1.27 -10.02
N GLN A 18 -8.03 0.50 -9.48
CA GLN A 18 -7.37 0.77 -8.21
C GLN A 18 -6.76 2.18 -8.19
N ARG A 19 -6.24 2.68 -9.31
CA ARG A 19 -5.65 4.01 -9.38
C ARG A 19 -6.71 5.09 -9.16
N THR A 20 -7.87 4.96 -9.79
CA THR A 20 -8.99 5.87 -9.60
C THR A 20 -9.52 5.81 -8.16
N MET A 21 -9.66 4.62 -7.59
CA MET A 21 -10.09 4.46 -6.19
C MET A 21 -9.11 5.11 -5.21
N LEU A 22 -7.81 4.86 -5.36
CA LEU A 22 -6.79 5.43 -4.46
C LEU A 22 -6.59 6.94 -4.61
N SER A 23 -6.96 7.51 -5.76
CA SER A 23 -6.87 8.95 -6.00
C SER A 23 -8.10 9.72 -5.49
N HIS A 24 -9.17 9.02 -5.12
CA HIS A 24 -10.42 9.65 -4.71
C HIS A 24 -10.33 10.25 -3.30
N ARG A 25 -10.87 11.46 -3.11
CA ARG A 25 -10.78 12.20 -1.82
C ARG A 25 -11.45 11.49 -0.64
N ALA A 26 -12.42 10.61 -0.90
CA ALA A 26 -13.13 9.86 0.14
C ALA A 26 -12.36 8.61 0.60
N THR A 27 -11.25 8.26 -0.06
CA THR A 27 -10.44 7.10 0.31
C THR A 27 -9.65 7.39 1.58
N GLY A 28 -10.04 6.76 2.68
CA GLY A 28 -9.42 6.96 4.00
C GLY A 28 -8.26 6.02 4.32
N GLY A 29 -8.13 4.91 3.58
CA GLY A 29 -7.12 3.88 3.79
C GLY A 29 -7.20 2.77 2.73
N PHE A 30 -6.15 1.97 2.62
CA PHE A 30 -6.06 0.85 1.68
C PHE A 30 -5.49 -0.39 2.38
N LEU A 31 -6.27 -1.46 2.44
CA LEU A 31 -5.77 -2.76 2.89
C LEU A 31 -5.15 -3.47 1.69
N SER A 32 -3.86 -3.79 1.79
CA SER A 32 -3.07 -4.33 0.69
C SER A 32 -2.22 -5.51 1.16
N HIS A 33 -1.90 -6.40 0.23
CA HIS A 33 -0.91 -7.45 0.43
C HIS A 33 0.55 -6.92 0.36
N CYS A 34 0.74 -5.61 0.14
CA CYS A 34 2.05 -4.94 0.07
C CYS A 34 2.96 -5.36 -1.10
N GLY A 35 2.42 -5.80 -2.24
CA GLY A 35 3.23 -6.06 -3.45
C GLY A 35 3.71 -4.76 -4.12
N TRP A 36 4.93 -4.78 -4.67
CA TRP A 36 5.52 -3.67 -5.40
C TRP A 36 5.38 -3.83 -6.93
N ASN A 37 5.66 -5.03 -7.47
CA ASN A 37 5.38 -5.51 -8.83
C ASN A 37 5.82 -6.99 -8.98
N SER A 38 5.20 -7.74 -9.91
CA SER A 38 5.31 -9.21 -10.06
C SER A 38 6.69 -9.81 -10.33
N VAL A 39 7.68 -9.00 -10.72
CA VAL A 39 9.08 -9.46 -10.90
C VAL A 39 9.78 -9.72 -9.56
N LEU A 40 9.35 -9.06 -8.48
CA LEU A 40 9.83 -9.36 -7.13
C LEU A 40 8.95 -10.40 -6.42
N GLU A 41 7.72 -10.62 -6.87
CA GLU A 41 6.83 -11.66 -6.32
C GLU A 41 7.40 -13.07 -6.51
N SER A 42 8.30 -13.27 -7.49
CA SER A 42 9.06 -14.51 -7.66
C SER A 42 10.06 -14.78 -6.52
N VAL A 43 10.35 -13.79 -5.68
CA VAL A 43 11.11 -13.93 -4.44
C VAL A 43 10.11 -13.98 -3.28
N SER A 44 9.87 -15.18 -2.73
CA SER A 44 8.82 -15.48 -1.74
C SER A 44 8.84 -14.70 -0.41
N ALA A 45 9.73 -13.71 -0.25
CA ALA A 45 9.88 -12.86 0.93
C ALA A 45 9.49 -11.39 0.70
N GLU A 46 9.03 -11.01 -0.50
CA GLU A 46 8.77 -9.59 -0.84
C GLU A 46 7.68 -8.96 0.03
N GLN A 47 6.51 -9.59 0.14
CA GLN A 47 5.35 -8.99 0.82
C GLN A 47 5.60 -8.70 2.31
N PRO A 48 6.17 -9.62 3.11
CA PRO A 48 6.51 -9.32 4.50
C PRO A 48 7.59 -8.24 4.66
N LEU A 49 8.56 -8.18 3.75
CA LEU A 49 9.61 -7.16 3.78
C LEU A 49 9.06 -5.77 3.40
N ASN A 50 8.19 -5.71 2.40
CA ASN A 50 7.51 -4.48 2.01
C ASN A 50 6.57 -3.98 3.11
N GLU A 51 5.80 -4.87 3.74
CA GLU A 51 5.00 -4.54 4.93
C GLU A 51 5.89 -3.89 6.00
N LYS A 52 7.02 -4.52 6.32
CA LYS A 52 7.96 -4.01 7.33
C LYS A 52 8.57 -2.66 6.93
N LEU A 53 8.93 -2.48 5.66
CA LEU A 53 9.42 -1.20 5.17
C LEU A 53 8.36 -0.10 5.29
N ILE A 54 7.11 -0.39 4.92
CA ILE A 54 6.01 0.59 4.97
C ILE A 54 5.68 0.96 6.42
N VAL A 55 5.58 -0.04 7.31
CA VAL A 55 5.18 0.15 8.71
C VAL A 55 6.35 0.67 9.55
N ASP A 56 7.47 -0.05 9.60
CA ASP A 56 8.58 0.25 10.50
C ASP A 56 9.54 1.30 9.90
N GLY A 57 9.84 1.19 8.61
CA GLY A 57 10.84 2.06 7.97
C GLY A 57 10.28 3.43 7.58
N LEU A 58 9.10 3.45 6.97
CA LEU A 58 8.49 4.66 6.43
C LEU A 58 7.47 5.28 7.38
N GLY A 59 6.88 4.50 8.30
CA GLY A 59 5.81 4.93 9.19
C GLY A 59 4.51 5.27 8.46
N ALA A 60 4.30 4.71 7.27
CA ALA A 60 3.22 5.07 6.36
C ALA A 60 2.06 4.05 6.34
N GLY A 61 2.07 3.09 7.27
CA GLY A 61 1.05 2.05 7.37
C GLY A 61 0.94 1.49 8.78
N ILE A 62 -0.07 0.65 8.98
CA ILE A 62 -0.24 -0.15 10.20
C ILE A 62 -0.34 -1.63 9.82
N SER A 63 0.24 -2.51 10.63
CA SER A 63 0.12 -3.95 10.44
C SER A 63 -1.08 -4.51 11.19
N ILE A 64 -1.77 -5.49 10.60
CA ILE A 64 -2.83 -6.25 11.28
C ILE A 64 -2.18 -7.45 11.98
N LYS A 65 -2.43 -7.58 13.29
CA LYS A 65 -1.87 -8.67 14.11
C LYS A 65 -2.29 -10.04 13.56
N ARG A 66 -1.31 -10.87 13.25
CA ARG A 66 -1.48 -12.29 12.93
C ARG A 66 -1.57 -13.07 14.24
N VAL A 67 -2.65 -13.83 14.45
CA VAL A 67 -2.99 -14.34 15.79
C VAL A 67 -2.58 -15.81 15.96
N ASN A 68 -2.76 -16.64 14.93
CA ASN A 68 -2.53 -18.09 15.06
C ASN A 68 -1.82 -18.66 13.84
N ARG A 69 -0.89 -19.59 14.10
CA ARG A 69 -0.29 -20.46 13.10
C ARG A 69 -0.89 -21.85 13.31
N SER A 70 -1.56 -22.40 12.31
CA SER A 70 -1.99 -23.81 12.38
C SER A 70 -0.79 -24.73 12.39
N ASP A 71 -1.00 -25.99 12.79
CA ASP A 71 0.00 -27.04 12.69
C ASP A 71 0.47 -27.28 11.24
N SER A 72 -0.37 -26.91 10.26
CA SER A 72 -0.04 -26.90 8.82
C SER A 72 0.73 -25.66 8.35
N GLY A 73 1.11 -24.75 9.25
CA GLY A 73 1.89 -23.55 8.94
C GLY A 73 1.09 -22.37 8.39
N VAL A 74 -0.22 -22.51 8.22
CA VAL A 74 -1.12 -21.45 7.72
C VAL A 74 -1.35 -20.41 8.82
N VAL A 75 -1.17 -19.14 8.47
CA VAL A 75 -1.37 -18.03 9.40
C VAL A 75 -2.76 -17.44 9.22
N PHE A 76 -3.54 -17.43 10.29
CA PHE A 76 -4.90 -16.88 10.29
C PHE A 76 -4.95 -15.51 10.97
N VAL A 77 -5.72 -14.62 10.35
CA VAL A 77 -6.07 -13.30 10.90
C VAL A 77 -7.53 -13.36 11.33
N SER A 78 -7.81 -13.08 12.61
CA SER A 78 -9.17 -13.12 13.13
C SER A 78 -9.99 -11.93 12.62
N ARG A 79 -11.32 -12.12 12.52
CA ARG A 79 -12.25 -11.02 12.23
C ARG A 79 -12.05 -9.85 13.19
N GLN A 80 -11.82 -10.14 14.47
CA GLN A 80 -11.56 -9.12 15.49
C GLN A 80 -10.31 -8.30 15.17
N ALA A 81 -9.19 -8.95 14.82
CA ALA A 81 -7.96 -8.26 14.45
C ALA A 81 -8.15 -7.36 13.23
N ILE A 82 -8.93 -7.81 12.22
CA ILE A 82 -9.28 -6.98 11.05
C ILE A 82 -10.12 -5.78 11.48
N CYS A 83 -11.17 -5.98 12.28
CA CYS A 83 -12.02 -4.89 12.76
C CYS A 83 -11.25 -3.86 13.59
N GLU A 84 -10.34 -4.29 14.45
CA GLU A 84 -9.46 -3.40 15.22
C GLU A 84 -8.50 -2.63 14.32
N GLY A 85 -7.86 -3.31 13.37
CA GLY A 85 -6.98 -2.67 12.38
C GLY A 85 -7.71 -1.60 11.56
N VAL A 86 -8.90 -1.91 11.04
CA VAL A 86 -9.71 -0.94 10.28
C VAL A 86 -10.10 0.26 11.14
N ARG A 87 -10.53 0.04 12.40
CA ARG A 87 -10.88 1.15 13.31
C ARG A 87 -9.68 2.04 13.61
N GLU A 88 -8.52 1.44 13.89
CA GLU A 88 -7.29 2.19 14.17
C GLU A 88 -6.84 3.00 12.95
N LEU A 89 -6.93 2.42 11.74
CA LEU A 89 -6.57 3.12 10.50
C LEU A 89 -7.48 4.32 10.24
N MET A 90 -8.78 4.18 10.48
CA MET A 90 -9.77 5.19 10.11
C MET A 90 -9.89 6.31 11.16
N SER A 91 -9.78 5.97 12.45
CA SER A 91 -10.10 6.88 13.56
C SER A 91 -9.07 6.93 14.68
N GLY A 92 -8.05 6.06 14.67
CA GLY A 92 -7.01 6.00 15.69
C GLY A 92 -5.82 6.92 15.43
N ASP A 93 -4.98 7.11 16.46
CA ASP A 93 -3.77 7.93 16.37
C ASP A 93 -2.73 7.34 15.41
N LYS A 94 -2.57 6.01 15.41
CA LYS A 94 -1.61 5.36 14.49
C LYS A 94 -2.05 5.54 13.05
N GLY A 95 -3.36 5.44 12.79
CA GLY A 95 -3.94 5.70 11.48
C GLY A 95 -3.74 7.15 11.02
N ARG A 96 -3.95 8.13 11.90
CA ARG A 96 -3.67 9.55 11.62
C ARG A 96 -2.21 9.79 11.25
N ASN A 97 -1.28 9.31 12.08
CA ASN A 97 0.15 9.47 11.86
C ASN A 97 0.60 8.81 10.55
N ALA A 98 0.13 7.58 10.29
CA ALA A 98 0.41 6.87 9.05
C ALA A 98 -0.10 7.62 7.82
N ARG A 99 -1.31 8.20 7.89
CA ARG A 99 -1.90 8.99 6.80
C ARG A 99 -1.08 10.24 6.51
N GLU A 100 -0.70 11.00 7.53
CA GLU A 100 0.12 12.21 7.37
C GLU A 100 1.47 11.87 6.73
N ARG A 101 2.08 10.78 7.18
CA ARG A 101 3.34 10.29 6.66
C ARG A 101 3.22 9.85 5.20
N ALA A 102 2.19 9.08 4.86
CA ALA A 102 1.89 8.65 3.49
C ALA A 102 1.66 9.86 2.55
N GLN A 103 0.95 10.89 3.01
CA GLN A 103 0.75 12.11 2.23
C GLN A 103 2.07 12.87 2.00
N ALA A 104 2.92 12.97 3.01
CA ALA A 104 4.23 13.61 2.90
C ALA A 104 5.12 12.88 1.89
N LEU A 105 5.21 11.54 2.00
CA LEU A 105 5.93 10.70 1.04
C LEU A 105 5.36 10.82 -0.38
N GLY A 106 4.04 10.84 -0.52
CA GLY A 106 3.38 11.06 -1.81
C GLY A 106 3.76 12.41 -2.46
N ARG A 107 3.91 13.48 -1.68
CA ARG A 107 4.41 14.78 -2.18
C ARG A 107 5.88 14.71 -2.61
N VAL A 108 6.72 13.97 -1.88
CA VAL A 108 8.14 13.78 -2.25
C VAL A 108 8.25 12.95 -3.52
N ALA A 109 7.53 11.83 -3.61
CA ALA A 109 7.51 10.96 -4.77
C ALA A 109 7.06 11.70 -6.04
N ARG A 110 5.97 12.49 -5.95
CA ARG A 110 5.51 13.32 -7.09
C ARG A 110 6.57 14.32 -7.54
N ARG A 111 7.27 14.99 -6.61
CA ARG A 111 8.33 15.94 -6.94
C ARG A 111 9.54 15.27 -7.59
N ALA A 112 9.90 14.06 -7.15
CA ALA A 112 11.04 13.33 -7.70
C ALA A 112 10.89 12.99 -9.19
N VAL A 113 9.66 12.74 -9.66
CA VAL A 113 9.37 12.32 -11.04
C VAL A 113 8.97 13.48 -11.97
N GLN A 114 8.65 14.66 -11.43
CA GLN A 114 8.35 15.84 -12.24
C GLN A 114 9.60 16.40 -12.95
N PRO A 115 9.45 17.20 -14.02
CA PRO A 115 10.57 17.90 -14.64
C PRO A 115 11.40 18.67 -13.60
N GLY A 116 12.73 18.46 -13.62
CA GLY A 116 13.65 19.01 -12.62
C GLY A 116 13.79 18.17 -11.34
N GLY A 117 13.00 17.11 -11.18
CA GLY A 117 13.11 16.15 -10.09
C GLY A 117 14.30 15.19 -10.23
N SER A 118 14.68 14.56 -9.12
CA SER A 118 15.84 13.65 -9.07
C SER A 118 15.67 12.43 -9.97
N SER A 119 14.54 11.71 -9.87
CA SER A 119 14.26 10.54 -10.71
C SER A 119 14.11 10.93 -12.19
N TYR A 120 13.51 12.10 -12.47
CA TYR A 120 13.45 12.64 -13.83
C TYR A 120 14.84 12.84 -14.44
N TYR A 121 15.75 13.46 -13.68
CA TYR A 121 17.14 13.66 -14.13
C TYR A 121 17.87 12.33 -14.33
N THR A 122 17.79 11.41 -13.37
CA THR A 122 18.43 10.10 -13.45
C THR A 122 17.98 9.32 -14.68
N LEU A 123 16.67 9.30 -14.95
CA LEU A 123 16.13 8.64 -16.14
C LEU A 123 16.65 9.27 -17.44
N ARG A 124 16.68 10.61 -17.52
CA ARG A 124 17.23 11.30 -18.70
C ARG A 124 18.72 11.03 -18.90
N LYS A 125 19.49 10.98 -17.81
CA LYS A 125 20.91 10.63 -17.87
C LYS A 125 21.10 9.21 -18.42
N MET A 126 20.31 8.25 -17.94
CA MET A 126 20.32 6.88 -18.45
C MET A 126 19.99 6.82 -19.95
N ILE A 127 18.93 7.52 -20.40
CA ILE A 127 18.55 7.58 -21.82
C ILE A 127 19.68 8.17 -22.67
N ALA A 128 20.34 9.23 -22.19
CA ALA A 128 21.44 9.85 -22.92
C ALA A 128 22.63 8.89 -23.07
N GLN A 129 22.96 8.12 -22.03
CA GLN A 129 24.02 7.11 -22.09
C GLN A 129 23.71 6.01 -23.10
N LEU A 130 22.46 5.52 -23.13
CA LEU A 130 22.04 4.48 -24.08
C LEU A 130 22.06 4.95 -25.54
N ARG A 131 21.87 6.24 -25.79
CA ARG A 131 21.93 6.84 -27.15
C ARG A 131 23.36 7.15 -27.61
N ALA A 132 24.31 7.14 -26.69
CA ALA A 132 25.73 7.34 -26.99
C ALA A 132 26.45 6.01 -27.27
N CYS A 133 25.75 4.88 -27.10
CA CYS A 133 26.11 3.57 -27.64
C CYS A 133 25.56 3.42 -29.05
#